data_AF-A0A1L7WX82-F1
#
_entry.id   AF-A0A1L7WX82-F1
#
_cell.length_a   1.000
_cell.length_b   1.000
_cell.length_c   1.000
_cell.angle_alpha   90.00
_cell.angle_beta   90.00
_cell.angle_gamma   90.00
#
_symmetry.space_group_name_H-M   'P 1'
#
loop_
_entity.id
_entity.type
_entity.pdbx_description
1 polymer ?
#
loop_
_entity_poly.entity_id
_entity_poly.type
_entity_poly.pdbx_seq_one_letter_code
_entity_poly.pdbx_strand_id
1 'polypeptide(L)'
;MMQPNACSIKKIKDDMTMPHPGVDRESPRRQNDLPPEILEIIGPALKVGGLSGLSGLTVGAFAGVIRSSTPALFALAAGIQWSILGTAFWASRGFVLHAWGKDKVTPRENISASAIAGAVGGTAGGIIRGRKNVIPGAIMFALLGATGQYLYNVADARNSALAGKPECKESSWLDSKWSPMKVLSDQDYENMLREKLLRVNAEIALVDESIEALRSQERESTSAANSEKPDPAKKA
;
A
#
# COMPACT_ATOMS: atom_id res chain seq x y z
N MET A 1 -1.24 34.62 -26.95
CA MET A 1 -2.02 34.36 -25.72
C MET A 1 -1.39 33.16 -25.04
N MET A 2 -0.54 33.38 -24.03
CA MET A 2 0.16 32.32 -23.28
C MET A 2 -0.79 31.73 -22.23
N GLN A 3 -1.03 30.43 -22.25
CA GLN A 3 -1.71 29.75 -21.15
C GLN A 3 -0.76 29.61 -19.93
N PRO A 4 -1.23 29.85 -18.70
CA PRO A 4 -0.42 29.67 -17.51
C PRO A 4 -0.21 28.18 -17.21
N ASN A 5 1.05 27.78 -17.05
CA ASN A 5 1.44 26.42 -16.69
C ASN A 5 0.98 26.07 -15.27
N ALA A 6 0.46 24.85 -15.08
CA ALA A 6 -0.13 24.34 -13.84
C ALA A 6 0.81 24.42 -12.60
N CYS A 7 2.12 24.50 -12.81
CA CYS A 7 3.11 24.65 -11.75
C CYS A 7 3.04 26.03 -11.06
N SER A 8 2.68 27.09 -11.80
CA SER A 8 2.55 28.44 -11.25
C SER A 8 1.32 28.58 -10.35
N ILE A 9 0.25 27.85 -10.66
CA ILE A 9 -1.01 27.88 -9.89
C ILE A 9 -0.85 27.17 -8.54
N LYS A 10 -0.06 26.09 -8.47
CA LYS A 10 0.27 25.43 -7.20
C LYS A 10 1.11 26.34 -6.29
N LYS A 11 2.15 26.98 -6.84
CA LYS A 11 3.01 27.88 -6.07
C LYS A 11 2.25 29.06 -5.47
N ILE A 12 1.27 29.61 -6.18
CA ILE A 12 0.41 30.70 -5.68
C ILE A 12 -0.57 30.20 -4.60
N LYS A 13 -1.05 28.96 -4.69
CA LYS A 13 -1.90 28.35 -3.67
C LYS A 13 -1.14 28.06 -2.38
N ASP A 14 0.12 27.65 -2.49
CA ASP A 14 0.99 27.43 -1.33
C ASP A 14 1.41 28.77 -0.69
N ASP A 15 1.60 29.84 -1.48
CA ASP A 15 1.98 31.17 -0.98
C ASP A 15 0.80 31.94 -0.35
N MET A 16 -0.46 31.61 -0.70
CA MET A 16 -1.66 32.14 -0.02
C MET A 16 -2.00 31.42 1.29
N THR A 17 -1.24 30.40 1.68
CA THR A 17 -1.48 29.61 2.90
C THR A 17 -0.36 29.81 3.91
N MET A 18 -0.13 31.06 4.30
CA MET A 18 0.66 31.41 5.50
C MET A 18 -0.25 31.72 6.70
N PRO A 19 0.23 31.49 7.93
CA PRO A 19 -0.60 31.14 9.07
C PRO A 19 -1.19 32.36 9.77
N HIS A 20 -2.50 32.32 10.06
CA HIS A 20 -3.11 33.22 11.04
C HIS A 20 -3.09 32.57 12.43
N PRO A 21 -2.82 33.37 13.50
CA PRO A 21 -2.67 32.88 14.85
C PRO A 21 -4.02 32.67 15.54
N GLY A 22 -4.10 31.64 16.38
CA GLY A 22 -5.06 31.54 17.49
C GLY A 22 -6.51 31.25 17.13
N VAL A 23 -6.88 29.96 17.10
CA VAL A 23 -8.16 29.48 17.64
C VAL A 23 -7.91 28.10 18.26
N ASP A 24 -7.88 28.07 19.58
CA ASP A 24 -7.78 26.87 20.40
C ASP A 24 -9.00 25.98 20.14
N ARG A 25 -8.80 24.89 19.40
CA ARG A 25 -9.74 23.76 19.40
C ARG A 25 -9.36 22.82 20.52
N GLU A 26 -9.89 23.11 21.69
CA GLU A 26 -9.94 22.23 22.85
C GLU A 26 -10.63 20.91 22.45
N SER A 27 -9.84 19.89 22.08
CA SER A 27 -10.30 18.51 22.13
C SER A 27 -10.48 18.14 23.60
N PRO A 28 -11.52 17.38 23.99
CA PRO A 28 -11.76 17.07 25.39
C PRO A 28 -10.54 16.33 25.94
N ARG A 29 -9.75 17.03 26.74
CA ARG A 29 -8.70 16.45 27.58
C ARG A 29 -9.39 15.43 28.46
N ARG A 30 -9.33 14.17 28.04
CA ARG A 30 -9.45 13.05 28.98
C ARG A 30 -8.32 13.26 29.99
N GLN A 31 -8.69 13.77 31.16
CA GLN A 31 -7.86 13.77 32.35
C GLN A 31 -7.42 12.32 32.58
N ASN A 32 -6.17 12.05 32.24
CA ASN A 32 -5.46 10.87 32.69
C ASN A 32 -4.34 11.41 33.57
N ASP A 33 -4.49 11.21 34.88
CA ASP A 33 -3.52 11.56 35.93
C ASP A 33 -2.26 10.68 35.86
N LEU A 34 -1.58 10.68 34.72
CA LEU A 34 -0.32 9.98 34.52
C LEU A 34 0.73 10.98 33.99
N PRO A 35 1.99 10.89 34.44
CA PRO A 35 3.05 11.80 34.02
C PRO A 35 3.14 11.88 32.48
N PRO A 36 3.30 13.09 31.90
CA PRO A 36 3.34 13.27 30.44
C PRO A 36 4.44 12.44 29.76
N GLU A 37 5.55 12.19 30.47
CA GLU A 37 6.65 11.35 30.03
C GLU A 37 6.24 9.89 29.78
N ILE A 38 5.33 9.37 30.61
CA ILE A 38 4.84 7.99 30.51
C ILE A 38 3.85 7.87 29.36
N LEU A 39 3.00 8.88 29.15
CA LEU A 39 2.05 8.92 28.03
C LEU A 39 2.75 8.99 26.67
N GLU A 40 3.88 9.70 26.57
CA GLU A 40 4.71 9.73 25.36
C GLU A 40 5.35 8.37 25.02
N ILE A 41 5.61 7.52 26.02
CA ILE A 41 6.22 6.20 25.83
C ILE A 41 5.15 5.13 25.61
N ILE A 42 4.08 5.15 26.41
CA ILE A 42 3.01 4.15 26.39
C ILE A 42 2.05 4.37 25.21
N GLY A 43 1.73 5.62 24.85
CA GLY A 43 0.82 5.94 23.76
C GLY A 43 1.24 5.31 22.42
N PRO A 44 2.49 5.50 21.96
CA PRO A 44 3.01 4.85 20.77
C PRO A 44 3.08 3.32 20.91
N ALA A 45 3.50 2.81 22.06
CA ALA A 45 3.59 1.37 22.29
C ALA A 45 2.23 0.67 22.21
N LEU A 46 1.17 1.29 22.76
CA LEU A 46 -0.19 0.77 22.69
C LEU A 46 -0.75 0.83 21.27
N LYS A 47 -0.45 1.90 20.52
CA LYS A 47 -0.83 2.01 19.10
C LYS A 47 -0.19 0.92 18.26
N VAL A 48 1.11 0.69 18.42
CA VAL A 48 1.81 -0.36 17.66
C VAL A 48 1.42 -1.75 18.13
N GLY A 49 1.19 -1.95 19.44
CA GLY A 49 0.64 -3.18 20.00
C GLY A 49 -0.73 -3.51 19.40
N GLY A 50 -1.64 -2.53 19.34
CA GLY A 50 -2.95 -2.68 18.70
C GLY A 50 -2.86 -3.01 17.21
N LEU A 51 -2.07 -2.26 16.44
CA LEU A 51 -1.90 -2.49 15.00
C LEU A 51 -1.26 -3.86 14.71
N SER A 52 -0.22 -4.23 15.45
CA SER A 52 0.44 -5.54 15.30
C SER A 52 -0.48 -6.69 15.76
N GLY A 53 -1.27 -6.49 16.81
CA GLY A 53 -2.29 -7.44 17.25
C GLY A 53 -3.33 -7.73 16.17
N LEU A 54 -3.82 -6.69 15.46
CA LEU A 54 -4.73 -6.87 14.32
C LEU A 54 -4.08 -7.68 13.19
N SER A 55 -2.81 -7.42 12.87
CA SER A 55 -2.09 -8.23 11.89
C SER A 55 -1.88 -9.68 12.36
N GLY A 56 -1.71 -9.89 13.67
CA GLY A 56 -1.64 -11.22 14.26
C GLY A 56 -2.97 -11.97 14.17
N LEU A 57 -4.11 -11.28 14.32
CA LEU A 57 -5.44 -11.87 14.13
C LEU A 57 -5.63 -12.36 12.70
N THR A 58 -5.24 -11.57 11.69
CA THR A 58 -5.41 -11.95 10.28
C THR A 58 -4.51 -13.15 9.94
N VAL A 59 -3.22 -13.09 10.26
CA VAL A 59 -2.29 -14.21 10.04
C VAL A 59 -2.72 -15.46 10.80
N GLY A 60 -3.16 -15.31 12.05
CA GLY A 60 -3.66 -16.41 12.87
C GLY A 60 -4.94 -17.03 12.34
N ALA A 61 -5.84 -16.24 11.73
CA ALA A 61 -7.03 -16.75 11.07
C ALA A 61 -6.68 -17.64 9.86
N PHE A 62 -5.78 -17.18 8.99
CA PHE A 62 -5.31 -17.98 7.84
C PHE A 62 -4.60 -19.26 8.29
N ALA A 63 -3.72 -19.16 9.30
CA ALA A 63 -3.02 -20.32 9.85
C ALA A 63 -3.98 -21.33 10.50
N GLY A 64 -5.03 -20.86 11.17
CA GLY A 64 -6.08 -21.70 11.77
C GLY A 64 -6.87 -22.49 10.73
N VAL A 65 -7.19 -21.88 9.59
CA VAL A 65 -7.87 -22.55 8.46
C VAL A 65 -7.01 -23.67 7.89
N ILE A 66 -5.72 -23.42 7.65
CA ILE A 66 -4.79 -24.41 7.07
C ILE A 66 -4.54 -25.60 8.01
N ARG A 67 -4.58 -25.38 9.34
CA ARG A 67 -4.28 -26.39 10.36
C ARG A 67 -5.52 -27.17 10.86
N SER A 68 -6.67 -27.05 10.18
CA SER A 68 -7.94 -27.71 10.56
C SER A 68 -8.30 -27.59 12.04
N SER A 69 -7.96 -26.45 12.65
CA SER A 69 -8.21 -26.16 14.07
C SER A 69 -9.12 -24.93 14.18
N THR A 70 -9.77 -24.71 15.33
CA THR A 70 -10.70 -23.59 15.56
C THR A 70 -10.06 -22.24 15.17
N PRO A 71 -10.40 -21.64 14.00
CA PRO A 71 -9.66 -20.51 13.44
C PRO A 71 -9.72 -19.27 14.33
N ALA A 72 -10.83 -19.12 15.08
CA ALA A 72 -11.03 -18.05 16.04
C ALA A 72 -10.04 -18.12 17.22
N LEU A 73 -9.74 -19.31 17.76
CA LEU A 73 -8.79 -19.45 18.87
C LEU A 73 -7.36 -19.20 18.41
N PHE A 74 -7.00 -19.66 17.21
CA PHE A 74 -5.69 -19.39 16.62
C PHE A 74 -5.50 -17.92 16.26
N ALA A 75 -6.54 -17.27 15.71
CA ALA A 75 -6.54 -15.83 15.48
C ALA A 75 -6.34 -15.07 16.80
N LEU A 76 -7.18 -15.31 17.82
CA LEU A 76 -7.08 -14.63 19.11
C LEU A 76 -5.72 -14.84 19.79
N ALA A 77 -5.25 -16.09 19.85
CA ALA A 77 -3.97 -16.40 20.45
C ALA A 77 -2.81 -15.71 19.71
N ALA A 78 -2.82 -15.72 18.38
CA ALA A 78 -1.82 -15.04 17.57
C ALA A 78 -1.88 -13.51 17.73
N GLY A 79 -3.07 -12.92 17.77
CA GLY A 79 -3.26 -11.49 17.99
C GLY A 79 -2.79 -11.03 19.37
N ILE A 80 -3.14 -11.76 20.44
CA ILE A 80 -2.66 -11.48 21.79
C ILE A 80 -1.13 -11.59 21.86
N GLN A 81 -0.56 -12.67 21.30
CA GLN A 81 0.89 -12.86 21.26
C GLN A 81 1.61 -11.73 20.52
N TRP A 82 1.10 -11.32 19.35
CA TRP A 82 1.71 -10.25 18.56
C TRP A 82 1.55 -8.87 19.22
N SER A 83 0.43 -8.63 19.89
CA SER A 83 0.18 -7.39 20.64
C SER A 83 1.12 -7.23 21.82
N ILE A 84 1.36 -8.31 22.60
CA ILE A 84 2.33 -8.30 23.70
C ILE A 84 3.74 -8.05 23.18
N LEU A 85 4.12 -8.74 22.10
CA LEU A 85 5.42 -8.55 21.45
C LEU A 85 5.63 -7.11 20.95
N GLY A 86 4.65 -6.55 20.24
CA GLY A 86 4.71 -5.19 19.71
C GLY A 86 4.78 -4.14 20.81
N THR A 87 3.98 -4.31 21.87
CA THR A 87 3.97 -3.39 23.02
C THR A 87 5.28 -3.47 23.80
N ALA A 88 5.79 -4.68 24.09
CA ALA A 88 7.04 -4.88 24.81
C ALA A 88 8.25 -4.32 24.04
N PHE A 89 8.29 -4.51 22.73
CA PHE A 89 9.34 -3.95 21.88
C PHE A 89 9.32 -2.42 21.89
N TRP A 90 8.17 -1.78 21.66
CA TRP A 90 8.11 -0.32 21.61
C TRP A 90 8.33 0.34 22.97
N ALA A 91 7.79 -0.24 24.04
CA ALA A 91 8.01 0.26 25.40
C ALA A 91 9.47 0.14 25.82
N SER A 92 10.12 -1.02 25.58
CA SER A 92 11.54 -1.21 25.91
C SER A 92 12.45 -0.30 25.09
N ARG A 93 12.18 -0.14 23.79
CA ARG A 93 12.91 0.81 22.94
C ARG A 93 12.75 2.25 23.46
N GLY A 94 11.53 2.66 23.78
CA GLY A 94 11.24 4.00 24.30
C GLY A 94 11.97 4.29 25.60
N PHE A 95 12.00 3.31 26.52
CA PHE A 95 12.74 3.42 27.78
C PHE A 95 14.25 3.54 27.58
N VAL A 96 14.84 2.71 26.71
CA VAL A 96 16.29 2.76 26.42
C VAL A 96 16.69 4.10 25.80
N LEU A 97 15.91 4.60 24.84
CA LEU A 97 16.17 5.90 24.22
C LEU A 97 15.96 7.07 25.19
N HIS A 98 14.99 6.95 26.11
CA HIS A 98 14.80 7.94 27.17
C HIS A 98 15.99 7.96 28.14
N ALA A 99 16.51 6.79 28.51
CA ALA A 99 17.68 6.67 29.38
C ALA A 99 18.99 7.21 28.74
N TRP A 100 19.09 7.19 27.41
CA TRP A 100 20.25 7.69 26.67
C TRP A 100 20.14 9.17 26.23
N GLY A 101 19.02 9.83 26.50
CA GLY A 101 18.80 11.23 26.15
C GLY A 101 18.34 11.39 24.70
N LYS A 102 17.06 11.77 24.53
CA LYS A 102 16.34 11.91 23.25
C LYS A 102 17.09 12.70 22.16
N ASP A 103 17.94 13.65 22.54
CA ASP A 103 18.53 14.63 21.61
C ASP A 103 19.94 14.29 21.08
N LYS A 104 20.57 13.19 21.54
CA LYS A 104 21.93 12.81 21.12
C LYS A 104 22.09 11.36 20.68
N VAL A 105 21.03 10.74 20.16
CA VAL A 105 21.11 9.33 19.77
C VAL A 105 21.72 9.19 18.36
N THR A 106 22.95 8.67 18.32
CA THR A 106 23.68 8.34 17.09
C THR A 106 22.99 7.18 16.35
N PRO A 107 23.04 7.09 15.00
CA PRO A 107 22.44 5.96 14.26
C PRO A 107 22.86 4.57 14.74
N ARG A 108 24.08 4.42 15.29
CA ARG A 108 24.57 3.19 15.92
C ARG A 108 23.88 2.86 17.24
N GLU A 109 23.55 3.88 18.04
CA GLU A 109 22.84 3.73 19.32
C GLU A 109 21.36 3.38 19.09
N ASN A 110 20.77 3.86 18.00
CA ASN A 110 19.44 3.40 17.59
C ASN A 110 19.42 1.90 17.26
N ILE A 111 20.47 1.37 16.63
CA ILE A 111 20.60 -0.05 16.31
C ILE A 111 20.76 -0.88 17.59
N SER A 112 21.58 -0.43 18.55
CA SER A 112 21.74 -1.13 19.83
C SER A 112 20.46 -1.07 20.67
N ALA A 113 19.76 0.07 20.72
CA ALA A 113 18.46 0.19 21.39
C ALA A 113 17.43 -0.77 20.77
N SER A 114 17.42 -0.91 19.44
CA SER A 114 16.55 -1.84 18.73
C SER A 114 16.90 -3.30 18.97
N ALA A 115 18.19 -3.62 19.11
CA ALA A 115 18.65 -4.95 19.45
C ALA A 115 18.26 -5.33 20.88
N ILE A 116 18.42 -4.41 21.85
CA ILE A 116 18.02 -4.60 23.24
C ILE A 116 16.51 -4.75 23.34
N ALA A 117 15.75 -3.87 22.69
CA ALA A 117 14.30 -3.96 22.64
C ALA A 117 13.82 -5.25 21.97
N GLY A 118 14.51 -5.67 20.90
CA GLY A 118 14.29 -6.96 20.25
C GLY A 118 14.55 -8.14 21.18
N ALA A 119 15.63 -8.11 21.97
CA ALA A 119 15.91 -9.14 22.97
C ALA A 119 14.81 -9.20 24.04
N VAL A 120 14.38 -8.06 24.57
CA VAL A 120 13.31 -7.97 25.58
C VAL A 120 11.96 -8.43 25.03
N GLY A 121 11.62 -8.05 23.80
CA GLY A 121 10.43 -8.57 23.12
C GLY A 121 10.53 -10.08 22.90
N GLY A 122 11.69 -10.56 22.44
CA GLY A 122 11.96 -11.97 22.17
C GLY A 122 11.89 -12.85 23.42
N THR A 123 12.36 -12.36 24.58
CA THR A 123 12.19 -13.08 25.85
C THR A 123 10.72 -13.13 26.26
N ALA A 124 9.97 -12.02 26.15
CA ALA A 124 8.53 -12.00 26.45
C ALA A 124 7.75 -12.99 25.56
N GLY A 125 8.03 -13.02 24.26
CA GLY A 125 7.43 -13.99 23.34
C GLY A 125 7.87 -15.44 23.60
N GLY A 126 9.12 -15.65 24.00
CA GLY A 126 9.64 -16.95 24.38
C GLY A 126 9.00 -17.50 25.65
N ILE A 127 8.70 -16.63 26.64
CA ILE A 127 7.99 -17.04 27.87
C ILE A 127 6.59 -17.55 27.52
N ILE A 128 5.87 -16.85 26.63
CA ILE A 128 4.51 -17.24 26.21
C ILE A 128 4.51 -18.58 25.44
N ARG A 129 5.59 -18.90 24.71
CA ARG A 129 5.72 -20.15 23.92
C ARG A 129 6.51 -21.26 24.63
N GLY A 130 6.95 -21.02 25.87
CA GLY A 130 7.67 -21.97 26.72
C GLY A 130 9.13 -21.61 26.99
N ARG A 131 9.59 -21.78 28.24
CA ARG A 131 10.91 -21.34 28.75
C ARG A 131 12.13 -21.76 27.90
N LYS A 132 12.05 -22.89 27.19
CA LYS A 132 13.12 -23.36 26.28
C LYS A 132 13.30 -22.46 25.05
N ASN A 133 12.29 -21.66 24.69
CA ASN A 133 12.27 -20.78 23.53
C ASN A 133 12.67 -19.33 23.86
N VAL A 134 12.99 -19.02 25.12
CA VAL A 134 13.36 -17.67 25.58
C VAL A 134 14.69 -17.22 24.98
N ILE A 135 15.73 -18.05 25.08
CA ILE A 135 17.07 -17.71 24.59
C ILE A 135 17.09 -17.61 23.05
N PRO A 136 16.59 -18.61 22.29
CA PRO A 136 16.53 -18.49 20.83
C PRO A 136 15.66 -17.32 20.37
N GLY A 137 14.55 -17.05 21.07
CA GLY A 137 13.67 -15.92 20.79
C GLY A 137 14.38 -14.58 20.98
N ALA A 138 15.06 -14.39 22.11
CA ALA A 138 15.81 -13.16 22.39
C ALA A 138 16.84 -12.87 21.29
N ILE A 139 17.61 -13.89 20.88
CA ILE A 139 18.64 -13.74 19.84
C ILE A 139 18.02 -13.37 18.49
N MET A 140 17.01 -14.11 18.05
CA MET A 140 16.37 -13.87 16.75
C MET A 140 15.70 -12.50 16.67
N PHE A 141 14.97 -12.10 17.72
CA PHE A 141 14.32 -10.80 17.74
C PHE A 141 15.31 -9.65 17.93
N ALA A 142 16.44 -9.85 18.61
CA ALA A 142 17.53 -8.86 18.66
C ALA A 142 18.17 -8.63 17.30
N LEU A 143 18.49 -9.70 16.57
CA LEU A 143 19.02 -9.62 15.20
C LEU A 143 18.02 -8.96 14.25
N LEU A 144 16.73 -9.31 14.36
CA LEU A 144 15.67 -8.73 13.56
C LEU A 144 15.49 -7.23 13.86
N GLY A 145 15.54 -6.83 15.13
CA GLY A 145 15.51 -5.43 15.55
C GLY A 145 16.71 -4.63 15.03
N ALA A 146 17.92 -5.17 15.17
CA ALA A 146 19.14 -4.55 14.67
C ALA A 146 19.14 -4.39 13.14
N THR A 147 18.76 -5.46 12.43
CA THR A 147 18.67 -5.48 10.96
C THR A 147 17.59 -4.53 10.47
N GLY A 148 16.41 -4.54 11.10
CA GLY A 148 15.33 -3.62 10.78
C GLY A 148 15.73 -2.15 10.95
N GLN A 149 16.42 -1.83 12.05
CA GLN A 149 16.94 -0.48 12.26
C GLN A 149 18.06 -0.11 11.28
N TYR A 150 18.92 -1.05 10.89
CA TYR A 150 19.93 -0.83 9.87
C TYR A 150 19.29 -0.50 8.51
N LEU A 151 18.30 -1.29 8.08
CA LEU A 151 17.53 -1.02 6.85
C LEU A 151 16.84 0.34 6.92
N TYR A 152 16.22 0.67 8.06
CA TYR A 152 15.59 1.97 8.25
C TYR A 152 16.59 3.12 8.09
N ASN A 153 17.76 3.04 8.74
CA ASN A 153 18.79 4.07 8.62
C ASN A 153 19.31 4.22 7.18
N VAL A 154 19.43 3.12 6.42
CA VAL A 154 19.84 3.16 5.01
C VAL A 154 18.75 3.79 4.13
N ALA A 155 17.49 3.44 4.35
CA ALA A 155 16.35 4.01 3.62
C ALA A 155 16.17 5.50 3.93
N ASP A 156 16.31 5.88 5.20
CA ASP A 156 16.26 7.27 5.66
C ASP A 156 17.39 8.08 5.03
N ALA A 157 18.63 7.59 5.02
CA ALA A 157 19.76 8.24 4.34
C ALA A 157 19.52 8.43 2.83
N ARG A 158 18.84 7.49 2.16
CA ARG A 158 18.43 7.63 0.75
C ARG A 158 17.33 8.67 0.60
N ASN A 159 16.33 8.68 1.47
CA ASN A 159 15.24 9.66 1.43
C ASN A 159 15.73 11.07 1.74
N SER A 160 16.64 11.27 2.70
CA SER A 160 17.25 12.58 2.97
C SER A 160 18.10 13.06 1.78
N ALA A 161 18.78 12.15 1.07
CA ALA A 161 19.51 12.48 -0.16
C ALA A 161 18.58 12.83 -1.34
N LEU A 162 17.36 12.30 -1.35
CA LEU A 162 16.32 12.62 -2.34
C LEU A 162 15.54 13.89 -1.97
N ALA A 163 15.34 14.19 -0.69
CA ALA A 163 14.69 15.42 -0.20
C ALA A 163 15.46 16.70 -0.55
N GLY A 164 16.75 16.59 -0.89
CA GLY A 164 17.56 17.68 -1.46
C GLY A 164 17.36 17.90 -2.97
N LYS A 165 16.54 17.07 -3.66
CA LYS A 165 16.19 17.25 -5.07
C LYS A 165 14.74 17.75 -5.19
N PRO A 166 14.44 18.80 -5.96
CA PRO A 166 13.08 19.28 -6.15
C PRO A 166 12.20 18.15 -6.69
N GLU A 167 11.10 17.89 -5.98
CA GLU A 167 10.16 16.81 -6.22
C GLU A 167 9.58 16.88 -7.64
N CYS A 168 9.89 15.87 -8.44
CA CYS A 168 9.22 15.56 -9.70
C CYS A 168 9.26 14.05 -9.98
N LYS A 169 9.18 13.18 -8.96
CA LYS A 169 9.06 11.71 -9.18
C LYS A 169 8.39 11.01 -7.99
N GLU A 170 7.10 11.23 -7.84
CA GLU A 170 6.19 10.46 -6.96
C GLU A 170 5.88 9.05 -7.52
N SER A 171 6.67 8.56 -8.47
CA SER A 171 6.35 7.39 -9.28
C SER A 171 7.03 6.09 -8.80
N SER A 172 8.05 6.17 -7.93
CA SER A 172 8.94 5.03 -7.67
C SER A 172 8.27 3.81 -7.02
N TRP A 173 7.16 3.97 -6.28
CA TRP A 173 6.45 2.85 -5.64
C TRP A 173 5.35 2.25 -6.53
N LEU A 174 4.64 3.08 -7.30
CA LEU A 174 3.59 2.67 -8.24
C LEU A 174 4.19 2.11 -9.54
N ASP A 175 5.41 2.51 -9.90
CA ASP A 175 6.16 1.97 -11.04
C ASP A 175 6.82 0.61 -10.73
N SER A 176 6.71 0.14 -9.48
CA SER A 176 7.25 -1.16 -9.10
C SER A 176 6.46 -2.29 -9.77
N LYS A 177 7.16 -3.36 -10.18
CA LYS A 177 6.57 -4.57 -10.80
C LYS A 177 5.54 -5.28 -9.91
N TRP A 178 5.45 -4.88 -8.65
CA TRP A 178 4.54 -5.43 -7.63
C TRP A 178 3.32 -4.54 -7.37
N SER A 179 3.21 -3.40 -8.05
CA SER A 179 2.01 -2.55 -7.96
C SER A 179 0.95 -3.05 -8.95
N PRO A 180 -0.27 -3.37 -8.47
CA PRO A 180 -1.39 -3.67 -9.36
C PRO A 180 -1.88 -2.43 -10.14
N MET A 181 -1.42 -1.23 -9.77
CA MET A 181 -1.74 0.03 -10.45
C MET A 181 -0.47 0.61 -11.09
N LYS A 182 -0.48 0.77 -12.42
CA LYS A 182 0.63 1.37 -13.18
C LYS A 182 0.34 2.84 -13.45
N VAL A 183 1.28 3.73 -13.10
CA VAL A 183 1.23 5.14 -13.53
C VAL A 183 1.63 5.18 -15.01
N LEU A 184 0.80 5.81 -15.82
CA LEU A 184 0.99 5.90 -17.26
C LEU A 184 1.48 7.31 -17.60
N SER A 185 2.59 7.41 -18.33
CA SER A 185 3.03 8.71 -18.85
C SER A 185 2.12 9.17 -20.00
N ASP A 186 2.07 10.47 -20.28
CA ASP A 186 1.25 11.02 -21.37
C ASP A 186 1.57 10.33 -22.72
N GLN A 187 2.85 10.01 -22.96
CA GLN A 187 3.28 9.29 -24.17
C GLN A 187 2.77 7.84 -24.18
N ASP A 188 2.80 7.15 -23.05
CA ASP A 188 2.28 5.78 -22.94
C ASP A 188 0.75 5.74 -23.10
N TYR A 189 0.04 6.78 -22.64
CA TYR A 189 -1.39 6.94 -22.84
C TYR A 189 -1.74 7.18 -24.31
N GLU A 190 -1.00 8.06 -24.99
CA GLU A 190 -1.15 8.28 -26.43
C GLU A 190 -0.93 6.99 -27.24
N ASN A 191 0.11 6.22 -26.91
CA ASN A 191 0.40 4.95 -27.58
C ASN A 191 -0.72 3.93 -27.35
N MET A 192 -1.21 3.80 -26.11
CA MET A 192 -2.36 2.92 -25.81
C MET A 192 -3.61 3.32 -26.60
N LEU A 193 -3.90 4.62 -26.71
CA LEU A 193 -5.03 5.11 -27.49
C LEU A 193 -4.86 4.81 -28.97
N ARG A 194 -3.67 4.97 -29.54
CA ARG A 194 -3.38 4.63 -30.94
C ARG A 194 -3.56 3.13 -31.22
N GLU A 195 -3.08 2.27 -30.33
CA GLU A 195 -3.27 0.82 -30.45
C GLU A 195 -4.76 0.44 -30.40
N LYS A 196 -5.53 1.03 -29.48
CA LYS A 196 -6.98 0.80 -29.40
C LYS A 196 -7.71 1.29 -30.65
N LEU A 197 -7.31 2.44 -31.19
CA LEU A 197 -7.89 3.00 -32.41
C LEU A 197 -7.64 2.07 -33.62
N LEU A 198 -6.41 1.57 -33.77
CA LEU A 198 -6.05 0.62 -34.83
C LEU A 198 -6.87 -0.67 -34.73
N ARG A 199 -7.05 -1.20 -33.52
CA ARG A 199 -7.88 -2.39 -33.29
C ARG A 199 -9.34 -2.15 -33.69
N VAL A 200 -9.92 -1.04 -33.27
CA VAL A 200 -11.30 -0.68 -33.61
C VAL A 200 -11.46 -0.52 -35.12
N ASN A 201 -10.52 0.14 -35.81
CA ASN A 201 -10.56 0.28 -37.26
C ASN A 201 -10.47 -1.06 -37.99
N ALA A 202 -9.66 -2.01 -37.49
CA ALA A 202 -9.61 -3.36 -38.04
C ALA A 202 -10.93 -4.11 -37.82
N GLU A 203 -11.55 -3.98 -36.64
CA GLU A 203 -12.86 -4.57 -36.35
C GLU A 203 -13.96 -3.95 -37.23
N ILE A 204 -13.91 -2.65 -37.52
CA ILE A 204 -14.84 -1.98 -38.47
C ILE A 204 -14.70 -2.56 -39.88
N ALA A 205 -13.47 -2.73 -40.37
CA ALA A 205 -13.23 -3.28 -41.71
C ALA A 205 -13.80 -4.70 -41.87
N LEU A 206 -13.65 -5.54 -40.85
CA LEU A 206 -14.24 -6.89 -40.84
C LEU A 206 -15.78 -6.87 -40.83
N VAL A 207 -16.36 -5.92 -40.09
CA VAL A 207 -17.82 -5.73 -40.05
C VAL A 207 -18.33 -5.21 -41.40
N ASP A 208 -17.64 -4.29 -42.05
CA ASP A 208 -18.01 -3.77 -43.37
C ASP A 208 -17.99 -4.87 -44.43
N GLU A 209 -16.96 -5.73 -44.43
CA GLU A 209 -16.91 -6.92 -45.30
C GLU A 209 -18.08 -7.88 -45.02
N SER A 210 -18.42 -8.07 -43.75
CA SER A 210 -19.57 -8.91 -43.35
C SER A 210 -20.91 -8.32 -43.81
N ILE A 211 -21.09 -7.00 -43.74
CA ILE A 211 -22.28 -6.29 -44.21
C ILE A 211 -22.39 -6.39 -45.73
N GLU A 212 -21.27 -6.25 -46.45
CA GLU A 212 -21.25 -6.36 -47.91
C GLU A 212 -21.62 -7.77 -48.38
N ALA A 213 -21.08 -8.81 -47.74
CA ALA A 213 -21.42 -10.21 -48.02
C ALA A 213 -22.91 -10.53 -47.78
N LEU A 214 -23.50 -9.97 -46.72
CA LEU A 214 -24.94 -10.13 -46.46
C LEU A 214 -25.78 -9.41 -47.53
N ARG A 215 -25.38 -8.21 -47.96
CA ARG A 215 -26.05 -7.47 -49.03
C ARG A 215 -25.93 -8.15 -50.39
N SER A 216 -24.81 -8.80 -50.71
CA SER A 216 -24.67 -9.55 -51.97
C SER A 216 -25.58 -10.77 -51.99
N GLN A 217 -25.69 -11.50 -50.87
CA GLN A 217 -26.61 -12.64 -50.73
C GLN A 217 -28.09 -12.21 -50.84
N GLU A 218 -28.45 -11.06 -50.30
CA GLU A 218 -29.80 -10.48 -50.45
C GLU A 218 -30.09 -10.11 -51.92
N ARG A 219 -29.11 -9.55 -52.65
CA ARG A 219 -29.26 -9.24 -54.09
C ARG A 219 -29.39 -10.50 -54.94
N GLU A 220 -28.60 -11.53 -54.66
CA GLU A 220 -28.67 -12.82 -55.36
C GLU A 220 -30.04 -13.49 -55.14
N SER A 221 -30.52 -13.55 -53.89
CA SER A 221 -31.84 -14.10 -53.57
C SER A 221 -33.01 -13.30 -54.18
N THR A 222 -32.91 -11.96 -54.23
CA THR A 222 -33.90 -11.10 -54.89
C THR A 222 -33.89 -11.27 -56.41
N SER A 223 -32.72 -11.45 -57.03
CA SER A 223 -32.58 -11.68 -58.47
C SER A 223 -33.13 -13.06 -58.91
N ALA A 224 -32.91 -14.09 -58.09
CA ALA A 224 -33.50 -15.42 -58.30
C ALA A 224 -35.03 -15.35 -58.24
N ALA A 225 -35.61 -14.66 -57.25
CA ALA A 225 -37.05 -14.48 -57.11
C ALA A 225 -37.70 -13.71 -58.28
N ASN A 226 -36.97 -12.80 -58.95
CA ASN A 226 -37.49 -12.03 -60.08
C ASN A 226 -37.39 -12.76 -61.43
N SER A 227 -36.55 -13.81 -61.52
CA SER A 227 -36.44 -14.66 -62.71
C SER A 227 -37.50 -15.77 -62.79
N GLU A 228 -38.21 -16.03 -61.68
CA GLU A 228 -39.25 -17.06 -61.57
C GLU A 228 -40.68 -16.47 -61.63
N LYS A 229 -40.90 -15.44 -62.46
CA LYS A 229 -42.25 -14.94 -62.75
C LYS A 229 -42.61 -15.21 -64.23
N PRO A 230 -43.45 -16.20 -64.54
CA PRO A 230 -43.76 -16.57 -65.92
C PRO A 230 -44.62 -15.49 -66.62
N ASP A 231 -44.26 -15.23 -67.88
CA ASP A 231 -44.90 -14.29 -68.81
C ASP A 231 -46.33 -14.77 -69.20
N PRO A 232 -47.42 -14.05 -68.86
CA PRO A 232 -48.78 -14.49 -69.15
C PRO A 232 -49.21 -14.08 -70.57
N ALA A 233 -48.53 -14.56 -71.61
CA ALA A 233 -48.94 -14.27 -72.98
C ALA A 233 -48.53 -15.36 -74.00
N LYS A 234 -49.14 -16.55 -73.91
CA LYS A 234 -49.44 -17.42 -75.07
C LYS A 234 -50.32 -18.62 -74.67
N LYS A 235 -51.63 -18.50 -74.88
CA LYS A 235 -52.53 -19.61 -75.19
C LYS A 235 -53.62 -19.10 -76.14
N ALA A 236 -53.42 -19.35 -77.42
CA ALA A 236 -54.44 -19.48 -78.45
C ALA A 236 -54.11 -20.77 -79.21
#